data_AF-A0A6G0XI08-F1
#
_entry.id   AF-A0A6G0XI08-F1
#
_cell.length_a   1.000
_cell.length_b   1.000
_cell.length_c   1.000
_cell.angle_alpha   90.00
_cell.angle_beta   90.00
_cell.angle_gamma   90.00
#
_symmetry.space_group_name_H-M   'P 1'
#
loop_
_entity.id
_entity.type
_entity.pdbx_description
1 polymer ?
#
loop_
_entity_poly.entity_id
_entity_poly.type
_entity_poly.pdbx_seq_one_letter_code
_entity_poly.pdbx_strand_id
1 'polypeptide(L)'
;MHKRPDAYKESRISDTDIIIMEERLSDEAPRRRSLFRVITAGLAVLLLVGGIAAAVVLTTSKGGKNSASSSSGNKNATSSDTTKDSTSGDSSSSSSSSSSSSSSNSSSSSSSSTSSVTDPEKDTPGITFLAIGDWGSTTGRGNDGSEPGSCCILYKKGDNAGKVDTSKPRYVVDYHAQDYVAQLMGMSAASLKPTPSRIISHGDNIYWNGVGSSDINYRMDEAFEKVYSADSLKGIKWVSVAGNHDYGGSSFICGDDNDHFRECTSIDEMLKYLDLKFTLQATYRSPGGERWLMKDHYFVERVVQNGVTVDILNLDLNNAAVHGASQICCQCYGYRWKFTQAPGDTSDPCKNTARGDKVCAGGDTNMYDKCIEKIESWAQQSYDGATKDLASSNADFKIINTHYSPHFHMDPTQMKKWYDLLKANKVHAWFNGHTHGFNHDIANWNTHFFQNGAGGGIYSETSAGVTTTDQVKTQWIASGQPYGFMEISFSKNWMKVQFVSFDKSWSFKDFNSASTTKGGLGRGHCWFIPKSLDSQGVECKSSVNGVVGMPQ
;
A
#
# COMPACT_ATOMS: atom_id res chain seq x y z
N MET A 1 4.92 -37.58 -23.84
CA MET A 1 5.99 -37.73 -22.83
C MET A 1 7.22 -36.95 -23.28
N HIS A 2 7.56 -35.86 -22.59
CA HIS A 2 8.90 -35.25 -22.55
C HIS A 2 9.05 -34.67 -21.14
N LYS A 3 10.18 -34.94 -20.46
CA LYS A 3 10.43 -34.40 -19.11
C LYS A 3 11.01 -33.00 -19.24
N ARG A 4 10.56 -32.05 -18.41
CA ARG A 4 11.36 -30.86 -18.10
C ARG A 4 12.53 -31.30 -17.18
N PRO A 5 13.72 -30.68 -17.29
CA PRO A 5 14.84 -30.97 -16.39
C PRO A 5 14.62 -30.35 -15.00
N ASP A 6 15.07 -31.05 -13.96
CA ASP A 6 14.96 -30.59 -12.57
C ASP A 6 15.98 -29.48 -12.28
N ALA A 7 15.50 -28.28 -11.91
CA ALA A 7 16.37 -27.10 -11.72
C ALA A 7 15.93 -26.15 -10.58
N TYR A 8 15.27 -26.65 -9.53
CA TYR A 8 15.05 -25.90 -8.29
C TYR A 8 15.46 -26.72 -7.07
N LYS A 9 16.55 -26.30 -6.43
CA LYS A 9 16.96 -26.70 -5.07
C LYS A 9 17.51 -25.49 -4.33
N GLU A 10 17.11 -25.38 -3.07
CA GLU A 10 17.69 -24.50 -2.04
C GLU A 10 17.54 -22.97 -2.22
N SER A 11 16.30 -22.51 -2.10
CA SER A 11 15.98 -21.32 -1.31
C SER A 11 14.93 -21.70 -0.24
N ARG A 12 15.29 -21.63 1.05
CA ARG A 12 14.36 -21.90 2.18
C ARG A 12 13.98 -20.63 2.94
N ILE A 13 13.24 -19.76 2.25
CA ILE A 13 12.13 -18.97 2.79
C ILE A 13 11.03 -19.14 1.72
N SER A 14 9.77 -19.24 2.14
CA SER A 14 8.65 -19.42 1.21
C SER A 14 7.47 -18.56 1.63
N ASP A 15 6.95 -17.76 0.71
CA ASP A 15 5.92 -16.73 0.87
C ASP A 15 4.49 -17.34 1.04
N THR A 16 4.45 -18.54 1.61
CA THR A 16 3.28 -19.40 1.80
C THR A 16 3.25 -19.95 3.24
N ASP A 17 3.86 -19.24 4.19
CA ASP A 17 3.99 -19.70 5.58
C ASP A 17 2.98 -19.05 6.55
N ILE A 18 2.18 -18.07 6.10
CA ILE A 18 0.85 -17.84 6.66
C ILE A 18 -0.11 -18.95 6.22
N ILE A 19 -0.75 -19.56 7.21
CA ILE A 19 -1.97 -20.34 7.00
C ILE A 19 -3.12 -19.34 7.01
N ILE A 20 -3.77 -19.14 5.85
CA ILE A 20 -5.01 -18.35 5.77
C ILE A 20 -6.04 -19.05 6.65
N MET A 21 -6.49 -18.34 7.69
CA MET A 21 -7.21 -18.89 8.83
C MET A 21 -8.66 -18.41 8.84
N GLU A 22 -9.60 -19.34 8.65
CA GLU A 22 -11.00 -19.12 9.02
C GLU A 22 -11.68 -20.43 9.44
N GLU A 23 -11.50 -20.83 10.70
CA GLU A 23 -12.46 -21.72 11.38
C GLU A 23 -13.69 -20.90 11.81
N ARG A 24 -14.53 -20.48 10.85
CA ARG A 24 -15.89 -19.98 11.10
C ARG A 24 -16.94 -20.85 10.42
N LEU A 25 -17.15 -22.05 10.98
CA LEU A 25 -18.42 -22.75 10.76
C LEU A 25 -19.53 -22.01 11.52
N SER A 26 -20.53 -21.54 10.78
CA SER A 26 -21.74 -20.95 11.33
C SER A 26 -22.61 -22.03 11.98
N ASP A 27 -22.53 -22.14 13.32
CA ASP A 27 -23.19 -23.20 14.09
C ASP A 27 -24.68 -22.92 14.33
N GLU A 28 -25.47 -22.84 13.25
CA GLU A 28 -26.93 -22.82 13.34
C GLU A 28 -27.61 -23.66 12.24
N ALA A 29 -27.83 -24.95 12.54
CA ALA A 29 -28.63 -25.88 11.75
C ALA A 29 -29.86 -26.38 12.56
N PRO A 30 -31.03 -26.60 11.91
CA PRO A 30 -32.32 -26.61 12.62
C PRO A 30 -32.57 -27.86 13.47
N ARG A 31 -32.92 -27.65 14.76
CA ARG A 31 -33.33 -28.71 15.69
C ARG A 31 -34.59 -29.45 15.23
N ARG A 32 -34.38 -30.61 14.60
CA ARG A 32 -35.43 -31.56 14.24
C ARG A 32 -36.06 -32.15 15.51
N ARG A 33 -37.39 -32.01 15.68
CA ARG A 33 -38.13 -32.58 16.83
C ARG A 33 -38.04 -34.10 16.83
N SER A 34 -37.66 -34.70 17.96
CA SER A 34 -38.05 -36.06 18.33
C SER A 34 -38.67 -36.06 19.72
N LEU A 35 -39.63 -36.95 19.95
CA LEU A 35 -40.50 -36.95 21.13
C LEU A 35 -40.10 -38.10 22.06
N PHE A 36 -39.76 -37.81 23.32
CA PHE A 36 -39.86 -38.81 24.40
C PHE A 36 -40.24 -38.17 25.73
N ARG A 37 -41.07 -38.88 26.51
CA ARG A 37 -41.53 -38.49 27.85
C ARG A 37 -40.89 -39.39 28.90
N VAL A 38 -40.40 -38.79 29.99
CA VAL A 38 -40.35 -39.42 31.33
C VAL A 38 -40.88 -38.37 32.33
N ILE A 39 -41.46 -38.83 33.44
CA ILE A 39 -42.24 -38.03 34.40
C ILE A 39 -41.56 -38.09 35.78
N THR A 40 -42.00 -37.21 36.71
CA THR A 40 -41.66 -37.10 38.15
C THR A 40 -40.46 -36.22 38.50
N ALA A 41 -40.42 -35.55 39.67
CA ALA A 41 -41.48 -34.98 40.52
C ALA A 41 -40.84 -34.05 41.58
N GLY A 42 -41.53 -32.99 42.03
CA GLY A 42 -41.09 -32.17 43.16
C GLY A 42 -41.85 -30.85 43.29
N LEU A 43 -42.57 -30.64 44.39
CA LEU A 43 -43.30 -29.40 44.68
C LEU A 43 -42.50 -28.46 45.59
N ALA A 44 -42.60 -27.16 45.33
CA ALA A 44 -42.68 -26.10 46.33
C ALA A 44 -43.54 -24.96 45.77
N VAL A 45 -44.41 -24.36 46.59
CA VAL A 45 -45.48 -23.43 46.13
C VAL A 45 -45.78 -22.40 47.24
N LEU A 46 -46.41 -21.26 46.87
CA LEU A 46 -47.02 -20.20 47.74
C LEU A 46 -46.01 -19.19 48.35
N LEU A 47 -46.30 -17.91 48.65
CA LEU A 47 -47.35 -16.87 48.34
C LEU A 47 -46.77 -15.49 48.82
N LEU A 48 -47.33 -14.26 48.79
CA LEU A 48 -48.63 -13.60 48.47
C LEU A 48 -48.33 -12.07 48.15
N VAL A 49 -49.16 -11.38 47.34
CA VAL A 49 -49.66 -9.95 47.39
C VAL A 49 -48.78 -8.78 47.93
N GLY A 50 -48.84 -7.50 47.47
CA GLY A 50 -49.70 -6.72 46.54
C GLY A 50 -48.96 -5.41 46.10
N GLY A 51 -49.46 -4.48 45.26
CA GLY A 51 -50.74 -3.73 45.25
C GLY A 51 -50.58 -2.40 46.05
N ILE A 52 -50.90 -1.17 45.61
CA ILE A 52 -51.79 -0.59 44.56
C ILE A 52 -51.29 0.83 44.09
N ALA A 53 -51.88 1.39 43.02
CA ALA A 53 -51.83 2.73 42.34
C ALA A 53 -51.52 4.03 43.16
N ALA A 54 -51.41 5.27 42.62
CA ALA A 54 -51.82 5.98 41.38
C ALA A 54 -50.81 7.14 41.07
N ALA A 55 -50.58 7.73 39.89
CA ALA A 55 -51.33 8.14 38.69
C ALA A 55 -51.92 9.59 38.71
N VAL A 56 -51.70 10.33 37.59
CA VAL A 56 -52.37 11.59 37.10
C VAL A 56 -52.00 12.95 37.75
N VAL A 57 -51.94 14.13 37.07
CA VAL A 57 -51.47 14.54 35.70
C VAL A 57 -51.39 16.10 35.53
N LEU A 58 -50.53 16.62 34.62
CA LEU A 58 -50.52 18.00 34.00
C LEU A 58 -50.30 19.24 34.94
N THR A 59 -50.11 20.52 34.51
CA THR A 59 -50.26 21.24 33.20
C THR A 59 -49.43 22.56 33.10
N THR A 60 -49.07 23.00 31.86
CA THR A 60 -48.84 24.43 31.40
C THR A 60 -47.73 25.34 32.03
N SER A 61 -47.21 26.43 31.40
CA SER A 61 -47.15 26.91 29.99
C SER A 61 -46.31 28.21 29.82
N LYS A 62 -45.75 28.46 28.61
CA LYS A 62 -45.30 29.79 28.03
C LYS A 62 -44.18 30.53 28.80
N GLY A 63 -43.34 31.39 28.19
CA GLY A 63 -43.14 31.78 26.78
C GLY A 63 -42.58 33.22 26.68
N GLY A 64 -41.74 33.56 25.69
CA GLY A 64 -41.23 34.94 25.51
C GLY A 64 -40.08 35.08 24.49
N LYS A 65 -39.86 36.30 23.97
CA LYS A 65 -38.79 36.71 23.02
C LYS A 65 -38.05 37.95 23.54
N ASN A 66 -37.03 38.39 22.79
CA ASN A 66 -36.29 39.68 22.83
C ASN A 66 -35.00 39.66 23.68
N SER A 67 -33.93 40.40 23.36
CA SER A 67 -33.56 41.14 22.13
C SER A 67 -32.04 41.38 22.08
N ALA A 68 -31.51 41.98 21.01
CA ALA A 68 -30.08 42.09 20.73
C ALA A 68 -29.42 43.44 21.09
N SER A 69 -28.07 43.42 21.06
CA SER A 69 -27.14 44.47 20.56
C SER A 69 -26.39 45.42 21.52
N SER A 70 -25.15 45.73 21.11
CA SER A 70 -24.23 46.78 21.61
C SER A 70 -23.64 46.54 23.02
N SER A 71 -22.43 46.98 23.36
CA SER A 71 -21.74 48.23 22.96
C SER A 71 -20.23 48.09 22.68
N SER A 72 -19.58 49.22 22.35
CA SER A 72 -18.17 49.35 22.00
C SER A 72 -17.56 50.64 22.60
N GLY A 73 -16.24 50.70 22.79
CA GLY A 73 -15.51 51.99 22.79
C GLY A 73 -14.36 52.19 23.79
N ASN A 74 -13.24 52.72 23.25
CA ASN A 74 -12.13 53.47 23.90
C ASN A 74 -11.25 52.75 24.96
N LYS A 75 -9.92 52.95 25.05
CA LYS A 75 -8.95 54.04 24.73
C LYS A 75 -8.81 55.16 25.76
N ASN A 76 -7.75 55.12 26.59
CA ASN A 76 -6.53 55.97 26.51
C ASN A 76 -5.55 55.62 27.67
N ALA A 77 -4.21 55.59 27.46
CA ALA A 77 -3.20 56.65 27.71
C ALA A 77 -2.96 56.95 29.23
N THR A 78 -1.77 57.37 29.73
CA THR A 78 -0.67 58.15 29.12
C THR A 78 0.66 58.04 29.90
N SER A 79 1.81 58.36 29.26
CA SER A 79 3.12 58.81 29.84
C SER A 79 3.92 57.86 30.77
N SER A 80 5.24 57.99 30.95
CA SER A 80 6.27 58.99 30.53
C SER A 80 7.47 58.30 29.84
N ASP A 81 8.16 58.84 28.82
CA ASP A 81 9.09 60.01 28.79
C ASP A 81 10.32 59.79 29.73
N THR A 82 11.60 59.99 29.33
CA THR A 82 12.20 61.17 28.68
C THR A 82 13.44 60.95 27.78
N THR A 83 13.54 61.73 26.68
CA THR A 83 14.74 62.43 26.06
C THR A 83 16.15 61.78 25.98
N LYS A 84 17.04 62.05 25.00
CA LYS A 84 17.26 63.13 23.99
C LYS A 84 18.15 62.54 22.85
N ASP A 85 17.96 62.83 21.55
CA ASP A 85 18.50 63.99 20.78
C ASP A 85 20.06 63.93 20.64
N SER A 86 20.69 64.05 19.46
CA SER A 86 20.41 64.95 18.33
C SER A 86 21.00 64.51 16.96
N THR A 87 21.03 65.41 15.96
CA THR A 87 20.83 65.12 14.52
C THR A 87 21.92 65.71 13.59
N SER A 88 21.89 65.29 12.31
CA SER A 88 22.50 65.92 11.08
C SER A 88 23.72 65.18 10.51
N GLY A 89 23.91 65.09 9.18
CA GLY A 89 23.06 65.54 8.07
C GLY A 89 23.58 65.08 6.69
N ASP A 90 22.81 65.33 5.62
CA ASP A 90 23.09 64.89 4.24
C ASP A 90 24.30 65.57 3.56
N SER A 91 24.90 64.88 2.59
CA SER A 91 25.08 65.42 1.22
C SER A 91 25.64 64.37 0.23
N SER A 92 25.37 64.59 -1.06
CA SER A 92 25.73 63.69 -2.17
C SER A 92 26.73 64.34 -3.15
N SER A 93 27.54 63.52 -3.83
CA SER A 93 28.02 63.81 -5.20
C SER A 93 28.77 62.61 -5.80
N SER A 94 28.98 62.64 -7.12
CA SER A 94 29.59 61.59 -7.93
C SER A 94 30.85 62.07 -8.64
N SER A 95 31.74 61.16 -9.08
CA SER A 95 32.07 60.95 -10.51
C SER A 95 33.42 60.24 -10.82
N SER A 96 33.47 59.66 -12.02
CA SER A 96 34.64 59.43 -12.91
C SER A 96 35.91 58.68 -12.44
N SER A 97 35.92 57.37 -12.72
CA SER A 97 36.83 56.69 -13.68
C SER A 97 38.30 57.13 -13.89
N SER A 98 39.19 56.13 -13.91
CA SER A 98 40.34 56.07 -14.84
C SER A 98 40.50 54.64 -15.38
N SER A 99 41.24 54.45 -16.49
CA SER A 99 41.29 53.19 -17.25
C SER A 99 42.71 52.78 -17.64
N SER A 100 42.92 51.48 -17.82
CA SER A 100 44.06 50.91 -18.54
C SER A 100 43.63 49.63 -19.27
N SER A 101 44.29 49.33 -20.39
CA SER A 101 43.88 48.26 -21.31
C SER A 101 45.09 47.51 -21.86
N SER A 102 44.96 46.19 -22.03
CA SER A 102 45.96 45.36 -22.69
C SER A 102 45.32 44.17 -23.42
N SER A 103 45.32 44.29 -24.75
CA SER A 103 45.46 43.21 -25.75
C SER A 103 45.00 41.79 -25.42
N SER A 104 44.00 41.33 -26.18
CA SER A 104 43.63 39.93 -26.38
C SER A 104 44.80 39.01 -26.79
N ASN A 105 44.71 37.73 -26.44
CA ASN A 105 45.25 36.67 -27.30
C ASN A 105 44.26 35.48 -27.34
N SER A 106 44.04 34.91 -28.52
CA SER A 106 42.95 33.96 -28.78
C SER A 106 43.44 32.52 -28.92
N SER A 107 42.90 31.61 -28.10
CA SER A 107 43.02 30.17 -28.30
C SER A 107 41.63 29.51 -28.26
N SER A 108 41.19 29.01 -29.40
CA SER A 108 39.88 28.38 -29.55
C SER A 108 39.91 26.91 -29.13
N SER A 109 39.85 26.64 -27.83
CA SER A 109 39.47 25.31 -27.33
C SER A 109 37.95 25.17 -27.44
N SER A 110 37.50 24.15 -28.17
CA SER A 110 36.07 23.81 -28.25
C SER A 110 35.62 23.27 -26.90
N SER A 111 34.94 24.11 -26.11
CA SER A 111 34.27 23.68 -24.89
C SER A 111 33.12 22.74 -25.24
N SER A 112 33.40 21.44 -25.20
CA SER A 112 32.36 20.43 -25.00
C SER A 112 31.54 20.86 -23.79
N SER A 113 30.27 21.17 -23.97
CA SER A 113 29.38 21.60 -22.89
C SER A 113 29.02 20.40 -22.01
N THR A 114 29.99 19.96 -21.21
CA THR A 114 29.80 18.97 -20.15
C THR A 114 28.78 19.57 -19.19
N SER A 115 27.53 19.16 -19.34
CA SER A 115 26.42 19.63 -18.50
C SER A 115 26.76 19.33 -17.05
N SER A 116 27.08 20.37 -16.29
CA SER A 116 27.55 20.24 -14.92
C SER A 116 26.44 19.64 -14.07
N VAL A 117 26.55 18.33 -13.79
CA VAL A 117 25.59 17.55 -13.01
C VAL A 117 25.38 18.27 -11.68
N THR A 118 24.17 18.81 -11.49
CA THR A 118 23.81 19.64 -10.33
C THR A 118 23.82 18.79 -9.06
N ASP A 119 24.48 19.23 -7.99
CA ASP A 119 24.55 18.51 -6.70
C ASP A 119 23.13 18.13 -6.22
N PRO A 120 22.73 16.84 -6.22
CA PRO A 120 21.34 16.43 -6.02
C PRO A 120 20.77 16.89 -4.68
N GLU A 121 21.62 16.94 -3.65
CA GLU A 121 21.28 17.38 -2.29
C GLU A 121 20.99 18.89 -2.19
N LYS A 122 21.14 19.65 -3.28
CA LYS A 122 20.84 21.08 -3.38
C LYS A 122 19.72 21.41 -4.38
N ASP A 123 19.22 20.44 -5.13
CA ASP A 123 18.22 20.68 -6.16
C ASP A 123 16.80 20.54 -5.58
N THR A 124 16.06 21.65 -5.53
CA THR A 124 14.79 21.75 -4.80
C THR A 124 13.68 20.92 -5.48
N PRO A 125 12.96 20.07 -4.72
CA PRO A 125 11.79 19.36 -5.25
C PRO A 125 10.71 20.32 -5.78
N GLY A 126 10.35 20.15 -7.05
CA GLY A 126 9.16 20.75 -7.65
C GLY A 126 7.90 19.94 -7.37
N ILE A 127 8.02 18.62 -7.20
CA ILE A 127 6.92 17.69 -6.91
C ILE A 127 7.36 16.71 -5.81
N THR A 128 6.43 16.28 -4.96
CA THR A 128 6.61 15.12 -4.08
C THR A 128 5.40 14.18 -4.20
N PHE A 129 5.64 12.89 -3.96
CA PHE A 129 4.64 11.82 -3.77
C PHE A 129 4.99 11.01 -2.51
N LEU A 130 4.03 10.24 -2.02
CA LEU A 130 4.31 9.02 -1.24
C LEU A 130 4.00 7.79 -2.11
N ALA A 131 4.56 6.63 -1.80
CA ALA A 131 4.27 5.36 -2.48
C ALA A 131 4.20 4.20 -1.48
N ILE A 132 3.23 3.31 -1.60
CA ILE A 132 2.94 2.21 -0.66
C ILE A 132 2.30 1.00 -1.38
N GLY A 133 2.66 -0.22 -1.01
CA GLY A 133 1.98 -1.46 -1.42
C GLY A 133 1.46 -2.23 -0.21
N ASP A 134 0.54 -3.19 -0.45
CA ASP A 134 0.29 -4.32 0.47
C ASP A 134 -0.18 -3.80 1.84
N TRP A 135 -1.23 -2.98 1.81
CA TRP A 135 -1.52 -2.00 2.86
C TRP A 135 -2.90 -2.14 3.51
N GLY A 136 -3.96 -2.47 2.77
CA GLY A 136 -5.31 -2.51 3.34
C GLY A 136 -5.60 -3.83 4.03
N SER A 137 -5.39 -3.89 5.35
CA SER A 137 -5.60 -5.11 6.13
C SER A 137 -7.08 -5.48 6.27
N THR A 138 -7.34 -6.73 6.66
CA THR A 138 -8.68 -7.20 7.05
C THR A 138 -9.29 -6.33 8.15
N THR A 139 -10.59 -6.06 8.05
CA THR A 139 -11.39 -5.26 8.98
C THR A 139 -11.68 -6.00 10.31
N GLY A 140 -12.43 -5.36 11.22
CA GLY A 140 -12.96 -5.98 12.45
C GLY A 140 -12.05 -5.90 13.68
N ARG A 141 -10.72 -5.91 13.51
CA ARG A 141 -9.73 -6.03 14.60
C ARG A 141 -10.00 -5.12 15.80
N GLY A 142 -10.25 -5.75 16.96
CA GLY A 142 -10.29 -5.10 18.28
C GLY A 142 -8.90 -4.79 18.85
N ASN A 143 -8.81 -4.52 20.15
CA ASN A 143 -7.55 -4.20 20.86
C ASN A 143 -7.10 -5.30 21.85
N ASP A 144 -7.50 -6.56 21.60
CA ASP A 144 -7.33 -7.70 22.53
C ASP A 144 -6.63 -8.93 21.91
N GLY A 145 -6.32 -8.90 20.61
CA GLY A 145 -5.69 -10.02 19.90
C GLY A 145 -6.65 -11.15 19.48
N SER A 146 -7.96 -10.95 19.62
CA SER A 146 -8.98 -11.98 19.33
C SER A 146 -9.19 -12.22 17.83
N GLU A 147 -9.13 -11.17 17.01
CA GLU A 147 -9.29 -11.24 15.55
C GLU A 147 -7.94 -10.94 14.87
N PRO A 148 -7.15 -11.97 14.49
CA PRO A 148 -5.83 -11.76 13.89
C PRO A 148 -5.90 -11.16 12.48
N GLY A 149 -6.84 -11.59 11.64
CA GLY A 149 -6.93 -11.08 10.28
C GLY A 149 -5.69 -11.37 9.41
N SER A 150 -5.29 -10.41 8.58
CA SER A 150 -4.16 -10.56 7.63
C SER A 150 -2.77 -10.19 8.17
N CYS A 151 -2.69 -9.46 9.28
CA CYS A 151 -1.46 -8.81 9.74
C CYS A 151 -0.36 -9.75 10.24
N CYS A 152 -0.71 -10.98 10.62
CA CYS A 152 -0.10 -11.58 11.80
C CYS A 152 0.26 -13.06 11.65
N ILE A 153 1.43 -13.42 12.19
CA ILE A 153 1.86 -14.82 12.31
C ILE A 153 0.98 -15.51 13.36
N LEU A 154 0.48 -16.70 13.05
CA LEU A 154 -0.46 -17.47 13.88
C LEU A 154 0.16 -18.78 14.37
N TYR A 155 -0.26 -19.24 15.55
CA TYR A 155 0.11 -20.57 16.02
C TYR A 155 -0.46 -21.65 15.08
N LYS A 156 0.42 -22.50 14.53
CA LYS A 156 0.04 -23.53 13.54
C LYS A 156 -0.59 -24.80 14.15
N LYS A 157 -0.61 -24.98 15.48
CA LYS A 157 -1.13 -26.17 16.18
C LYS A 157 -1.26 -25.99 17.69
N GLY A 158 -2.01 -26.89 18.34
CA GLY A 158 -2.24 -26.94 19.79
C GLY A 158 -3.38 -26.03 20.24
N ASP A 159 -3.56 -25.87 21.55
CA ASP A 159 -4.71 -25.17 22.18
C ASP A 159 -4.82 -23.67 21.82
N ASN A 160 -3.80 -23.12 21.16
CA ASN A 160 -3.74 -21.76 20.63
C ASN A 160 -3.76 -21.69 19.10
N ALA A 161 -3.99 -22.80 18.38
CA ALA A 161 -4.06 -22.82 16.93
C ALA A 161 -4.96 -21.70 16.38
N GLY A 162 -4.50 -21.02 15.33
CA GLY A 162 -5.23 -19.91 14.71
C GLY A 162 -5.19 -18.57 15.45
N LYS A 163 -4.76 -18.53 16.72
CA LYS A 163 -4.53 -17.28 17.47
C LYS A 163 -3.18 -16.66 17.09
N VAL A 164 -3.03 -15.35 17.30
CA VAL A 164 -1.75 -14.62 17.12
C VAL A 164 -0.62 -15.30 17.88
N ASP A 165 0.53 -15.52 17.23
CA ASP A 165 1.73 -16.07 17.85
C ASP A 165 2.43 -15.03 18.74
N THR A 166 2.02 -14.99 20.00
CA THR A 166 2.59 -14.10 21.02
C THR A 166 3.94 -14.59 21.58
N SER A 167 4.53 -15.68 21.05
CA SER A 167 5.83 -16.18 21.50
C SER A 167 7.02 -15.31 21.06
N LYS A 168 6.82 -14.44 20.07
CA LYS A 168 7.78 -13.45 19.59
C LYS A 168 7.24 -12.04 19.86
N PRO A 169 7.99 -11.11 20.47
CA PRO A 169 7.50 -9.76 20.80
C PRO A 169 6.88 -8.97 19.64
N ARG A 170 7.30 -9.22 18.40
CA ARG A 170 6.89 -8.50 17.18
C ARG A 170 5.37 -8.37 16.98
N TYR A 171 4.56 -9.27 17.54
CA TYR A 171 3.10 -9.24 17.39
C TYR A 171 2.47 -7.89 17.78
N VAL A 172 3.05 -7.16 18.75
CA VAL A 172 2.58 -5.84 19.22
C VAL A 172 2.69 -4.73 18.16
N VAL A 173 3.44 -5.00 17.09
CA VAL A 173 3.61 -4.11 15.93
C VAL A 173 2.82 -4.63 14.75
N ASP A 174 2.96 -5.91 14.44
CA ASP A 174 2.25 -6.60 13.36
C ASP A 174 0.74 -6.30 13.43
N TYR A 175 0.14 -6.48 14.61
CA TYR A 175 -1.31 -6.40 14.81
C TYR A 175 -1.97 -5.04 14.48
N HIS A 176 -1.20 -3.95 14.54
CA HIS A 176 -1.64 -2.59 14.18
C HIS A 176 -0.73 -1.94 13.12
N ALA A 177 0.00 -2.74 12.35
CA ALA A 177 1.05 -2.25 11.44
C ALA A 177 0.54 -1.19 10.46
N GLN A 178 -0.63 -1.42 9.85
CA GLN A 178 -1.27 -0.47 8.94
C GLN A 178 -1.51 0.91 9.58
N ASP A 179 -2.09 0.96 10.78
CA ASP A 179 -2.35 2.22 11.49
C ASP A 179 -1.06 2.96 11.84
N TYR A 180 -0.02 2.22 12.24
CA TYR A 180 1.29 2.82 12.53
C TYR A 180 1.93 3.39 11.25
N VAL A 181 1.85 2.69 10.10
CA VAL A 181 2.31 3.19 8.80
C VAL A 181 1.51 4.41 8.33
N ALA A 182 0.18 4.41 8.47
CA ALA A 182 -0.67 5.54 8.11
C ALA A 182 -0.32 6.82 8.90
N GLN A 183 0.03 6.68 10.17
CA GLN A 183 0.51 7.78 11.00
C GLN A 183 1.86 8.34 10.51
N LEU A 184 2.80 7.47 10.14
CA LEU A 184 4.05 7.91 9.51
C LEU A 184 3.80 8.61 8.17
N MET A 185 2.91 8.10 7.30
CA MET A 185 2.55 8.76 6.04
C MET A 185 2.00 10.17 6.29
N GLY A 186 1.15 10.35 7.31
CA GLY A 186 0.65 11.65 7.74
C GLY A 186 1.76 12.61 8.18
N MET A 187 2.71 12.13 8.99
CA MET A 187 3.90 12.91 9.39
C MET A 187 4.78 13.28 8.18
N SER A 188 4.99 12.34 7.26
CA SER A 188 5.76 12.55 6.04
C SER A 188 5.13 13.62 5.15
N ALA A 189 3.83 13.50 4.85
CA ALA A 189 3.10 14.48 4.05
C ALA A 189 3.08 15.88 4.69
N ALA A 190 3.01 15.98 6.02
CA ALA A 190 3.15 17.25 6.73
C ALA A 190 4.59 17.82 6.64
N SER A 191 5.61 16.97 6.64
CA SER A 191 7.02 17.38 6.59
C SER A 191 7.49 17.80 5.18
N LEU A 192 7.12 17.06 4.13
CA LEU A 192 7.59 17.26 2.75
C LEU A 192 7.20 18.63 2.17
N LYS A 193 8.09 19.23 1.37
CA LYS A 193 7.87 20.52 0.70
C LYS A 193 8.27 20.41 -0.78
N PRO A 194 7.34 20.62 -1.73
CA PRO A 194 5.89 20.79 -1.53
C PRO A 194 5.24 19.58 -0.84
N THR A 195 4.04 19.78 -0.30
CA THR A 195 3.17 18.68 0.19
C THR A 195 2.93 17.66 -0.94
N PRO A 196 2.81 16.35 -0.65
CA PRO A 196 2.61 15.34 -1.68
C PRO A 196 1.40 15.62 -2.55
N SER A 197 1.61 15.55 -3.86
CA SER A 197 0.57 15.81 -4.87
C SER A 197 -0.20 14.56 -5.27
N ARG A 198 0.39 13.38 -5.05
CA ARG A 198 -0.19 12.04 -5.20
C ARG A 198 0.34 11.13 -4.09
N ILE A 199 -0.43 10.09 -3.80
CA ILE A 199 0.03 8.87 -3.17
C ILE A 199 -0.09 7.78 -4.23
N ILE A 200 0.92 6.93 -4.39
CA ILE A 200 0.92 5.83 -5.36
C ILE A 200 0.69 4.53 -4.61
N SER A 201 -0.29 3.74 -5.05
CA SER A 201 -0.60 2.45 -4.45
C SER A 201 -0.25 1.30 -5.41
N HIS A 202 0.51 0.32 -4.90
CA HIS A 202 1.05 -0.82 -5.66
C HIS A 202 0.15 -2.06 -5.63
N GLY A 203 -1.15 -1.91 -5.35
CA GLY A 203 -2.07 -3.03 -5.24
C GLY A 203 -1.97 -3.78 -3.92
N ASP A 204 -2.76 -4.86 -3.84
CA ASP A 204 -3.23 -5.47 -2.60
C ASP A 204 -3.83 -4.39 -1.69
N ASN A 205 -4.85 -3.74 -2.24
CA ASN A 205 -5.55 -2.64 -1.61
C ASN A 205 -6.47 -3.11 -0.48
N ILE A 206 -7.00 -4.33 -0.56
CA ILE A 206 -7.94 -4.90 0.41
C ILE A 206 -7.70 -6.42 0.60
N TYR A 207 -6.99 -6.81 1.66
CA TYR A 207 -6.83 -8.20 2.08
C TYR A 207 -8.12 -8.77 2.72
N TRP A 208 -8.38 -10.08 2.67
CA TRP A 208 -7.62 -11.13 1.97
C TRP A 208 -8.05 -11.36 0.51
N ASN A 209 -9.27 -10.92 0.14
CA ASN A 209 -9.96 -11.34 -1.08
C ASN A 209 -10.60 -10.18 -1.84
N GLY A 210 -10.10 -8.96 -1.65
CA GLY A 210 -10.71 -7.77 -2.21
C GLY A 210 -12.10 -7.55 -1.62
N VAL A 211 -12.98 -7.01 -2.45
CA VAL A 211 -14.33 -6.54 -2.09
C VAL A 211 -15.43 -7.36 -2.78
N GLY A 212 -16.67 -7.17 -2.34
CA GLY A 212 -17.90 -7.62 -2.98
C GLY A 212 -18.94 -6.50 -3.05
N SER A 213 -20.04 -6.74 -3.77
CA SER A 213 -21.10 -5.75 -4.04
C SER A 213 -21.76 -5.17 -2.78
N SER A 214 -21.81 -5.97 -1.70
CA SER A 214 -22.46 -5.63 -0.44
C SER A 214 -21.51 -4.97 0.56
N ASP A 215 -20.19 -5.21 0.48
CA ASP A 215 -19.22 -4.75 1.48
C ASP A 215 -18.26 -3.63 1.02
N ILE A 216 -18.14 -3.34 -0.28
CA ILE A 216 -17.23 -2.32 -0.86
C ILE A 216 -17.15 -1.03 -0.03
N ASN A 217 -18.29 -0.45 0.36
CA ASN A 217 -18.31 0.80 1.13
C ASN A 217 -17.78 0.63 2.56
N TYR A 218 -18.07 -0.49 3.21
CA TYR A 218 -17.58 -0.81 4.55
C TYR A 218 -16.07 -1.09 4.54
N ARG A 219 -15.60 -1.90 3.59
CA ARG A 219 -14.18 -2.27 3.47
C ARG A 219 -13.31 -1.05 3.16
N MET A 220 -13.75 -0.18 2.25
CA MET A 220 -13.05 1.08 1.97
C MET A 220 -13.15 2.09 3.13
N ASP A 221 -14.27 2.15 3.86
CA ASP A 221 -14.38 3.05 5.02
C ASP A 221 -13.43 2.63 6.16
N GLU A 222 -13.46 1.35 6.55
CA GLU A 222 -12.58 0.80 7.59
C GLU A 222 -11.10 0.78 7.17
N ALA A 223 -10.76 0.15 6.05
CA ALA A 223 -9.35 -0.08 5.68
C ALA A 223 -8.68 1.13 5.00
N PHE A 224 -9.44 2.12 4.52
CA PHE A 224 -8.88 3.24 3.74
C PHE A 224 -9.29 4.63 4.24
N GLU A 225 -10.57 4.91 4.52
CA GLU A 225 -11.03 6.24 4.93
C GLU A 225 -10.70 6.59 6.38
N LYS A 226 -10.95 5.67 7.32
CA LYS A 226 -10.64 5.84 8.74
C LYS A 226 -9.13 5.84 9.01
N VAL A 227 -8.40 4.93 8.37
CA VAL A 227 -6.94 4.75 8.54
C VAL A 227 -6.15 5.96 8.03
N TYR A 228 -6.29 6.34 6.76
CA TYR A 228 -5.49 7.42 6.14
C TYR A 228 -6.13 8.81 6.29
N SER A 229 -6.70 9.07 7.47
CA SER A 229 -7.56 10.22 7.78
C SER A 229 -6.83 11.50 8.22
N ALA A 230 -5.51 11.47 8.37
CA ALA A 230 -4.69 12.58 8.85
C ALA A 230 -4.87 13.85 7.98
N ASP A 231 -4.88 15.04 8.61
CA ASP A 231 -5.14 16.32 7.92
C ASP A 231 -4.19 16.59 6.74
N SER A 232 -2.94 16.16 6.85
CA SER A 232 -1.91 16.26 5.81
C SER A 232 -2.10 15.31 4.61
N LEU A 233 -3.03 14.36 4.68
CA LEU A 233 -3.37 13.42 3.61
C LEU A 233 -4.69 13.77 2.88
N LYS A 234 -5.48 14.70 3.44
CA LYS A 234 -6.81 15.03 2.91
C LYS A 234 -6.75 15.62 1.50
N GLY A 235 -7.56 15.04 0.59
CA GLY A 235 -7.62 15.44 -0.82
C GLY A 235 -6.42 15.02 -1.69
N ILE A 236 -5.38 14.38 -1.13
CA ILE A 236 -4.27 13.84 -1.93
C ILE A 236 -4.76 12.59 -2.65
N LYS A 237 -4.73 12.59 -3.99
CA LYS A 237 -5.20 11.45 -4.79
C LYS A 237 -4.27 10.24 -4.67
N TRP A 238 -4.86 9.11 -4.34
CA TRP A 238 -4.28 7.77 -4.36
C TRP A 238 -4.44 7.18 -5.76
N VAL A 239 -3.31 6.96 -6.44
CA VAL A 239 -3.24 6.39 -7.79
C VAL A 239 -2.97 4.90 -7.64
N SER A 240 -3.99 4.07 -7.86
CA SER A 240 -3.99 2.65 -7.45
C SER A 240 -4.06 1.68 -8.63
N VAL A 241 -3.47 0.50 -8.44
CA VAL A 241 -3.59 -0.71 -9.27
C VAL A 241 -4.17 -1.85 -8.43
N ALA A 242 -4.45 -3.02 -9.03
CA ALA A 242 -4.86 -4.23 -8.31
C ALA A 242 -3.69 -5.20 -8.10
N GLY A 243 -3.64 -5.85 -6.93
CA GLY A 243 -2.83 -7.03 -6.65
C GLY A 243 -3.66 -8.32 -6.70
N ASN A 244 -3.06 -9.48 -6.41
CA ASN A 244 -3.78 -10.75 -6.50
C ASN A 244 -4.84 -10.92 -5.41
N HIS A 245 -4.69 -10.28 -4.25
CA HIS A 245 -5.71 -10.35 -3.20
C HIS A 245 -6.94 -9.51 -3.57
N ASP A 246 -6.77 -8.38 -4.27
CA ASP A 246 -7.89 -7.58 -4.80
C ASP A 246 -8.84 -8.38 -5.71
N TYR A 247 -8.32 -9.43 -6.38
CA TYR A 247 -9.08 -10.34 -7.23
C TYR A 247 -9.61 -11.62 -6.54
N GLY A 248 -9.26 -11.87 -5.28
CA GLY A 248 -9.68 -13.06 -4.54
C GLY A 248 -8.62 -14.16 -4.36
N GLY A 249 -7.33 -13.83 -4.49
CA GLY A 249 -6.20 -14.79 -4.43
C GLY A 249 -6.03 -15.61 -3.14
N SER A 250 -6.87 -15.43 -2.11
CA SER A 250 -6.88 -16.19 -0.85
C SER A 250 -8.14 -17.05 -0.64
N SER A 251 -9.07 -17.10 -1.60
CA SER A 251 -10.34 -17.83 -1.45
C SER A 251 -10.95 -18.10 -2.84
N PHE A 252 -12.27 -18.03 -2.95
CA PHE A 252 -13.00 -18.01 -4.21
C PHE A 252 -13.21 -16.58 -4.74
N ILE A 253 -13.40 -16.46 -6.06
CA ILE A 253 -13.67 -15.19 -6.75
C ILE A 253 -15.13 -14.74 -6.55
N CYS A 254 -16.08 -15.68 -6.53
CA CYS A 254 -17.51 -15.40 -6.56
C CYS A 254 -18.12 -15.18 -5.16
N GLY A 255 -18.88 -14.11 -4.98
CA GLY A 255 -19.58 -13.78 -3.73
C GLY A 255 -19.74 -12.27 -3.56
N ASP A 256 -20.67 -11.87 -2.69
CA ASP A 256 -21.11 -10.47 -2.58
C ASP A 256 -20.47 -9.70 -1.42
N ASP A 257 -19.75 -10.36 -0.50
CA ASP A 257 -19.04 -9.76 0.63
C ASP A 257 -17.91 -10.68 1.14
N ASN A 258 -17.07 -10.15 2.03
CA ASN A 258 -15.90 -10.83 2.60
C ASN A 258 -16.16 -12.26 3.11
N ASP A 259 -17.29 -12.46 3.79
CA ASP A 259 -17.53 -13.63 4.64
C ASP A 259 -18.29 -14.75 3.88
N HIS A 260 -18.76 -14.45 2.66
CA HIS A 260 -19.60 -15.33 1.85
C HIS A 260 -19.05 -15.60 0.43
N PHE A 261 -17.72 -15.52 0.23
CA PHE A 261 -17.08 -16.00 -0.99
C PHE A 261 -17.21 -17.54 -1.13
N ARG A 262 -17.58 -18.00 -2.33
CA ARG A 262 -18.03 -19.37 -2.62
C ARG A 262 -17.60 -19.83 -4.02
N GLU A 263 -17.69 -21.13 -4.26
CA GLU A 263 -17.54 -21.71 -5.59
C GLU A 263 -18.41 -20.98 -6.64
N CYS A 264 -17.78 -20.63 -7.76
CA CYS A 264 -18.45 -20.13 -8.95
C CYS A 264 -19.21 -21.27 -9.64
N THR A 265 -20.47 -21.04 -9.98
CA THR A 265 -21.37 -22.06 -10.57
C THR A 265 -21.18 -22.25 -12.07
N SER A 266 -20.53 -21.31 -12.75
CA SER A 266 -20.25 -21.33 -14.18
C SER A 266 -19.05 -20.44 -14.52
N ILE A 267 -18.52 -20.60 -15.75
CA ILE A 267 -17.45 -19.75 -16.28
C ILE A 267 -17.93 -18.30 -16.42
N ASP A 268 -19.16 -18.09 -16.88
CA ASP A 268 -19.75 -16.76 -17.02
C ASP A 268 -19.93 -16.06 -15.65
N GLU A 269 -20.29 -16.81 -14.59
CA GLU A 269 -20.32 -16.27 -13.23
C GLU A 269 -18.91 -15.91 -12.75
N MET A 270 -17.94 -16.81 -12.93
CA MET A 270 -16.53 -16.57 -12.55
C MET A 270 -15.97 -15.31 -13.22
N LEU A 271 -16.13 -15.18 -14.55
CA LEU A 271 -15.66 -14.00 -15.30
C LEU A 271 -16.38 -12.73 -14.85
N LYS A 272 -17.70 -12.78 -14.62
CA LYS A 272 -18.48 -11.65 -14.10
C LYS A 272 -17.97 -11.18 -12.74
N TYR A 273 -17.70 -12.07 -11.79
CA TYR A 273 -17.18 -11.66 -10.48
C TYR A 273 -15.72 -11.20 -10.57
N LEU A 274 -14.90 -11.80 -11.44
CA LEU A 274 -13.52 -11.38 -11.69
C LEU A 274 -13.45 -9.94 -12.24
N ASP A 275 -14.33 -9.57 -13.17
CA ASP A 275 -14.55 -8.17 -13.61
C ASP A 275 -15.09 -7.28 -12.48
N LEU A 276 -16.02 -7.80 -11.67
CA LEU A 276 -16.67 -7.04 -10.60
C LEU A 276 -15.70 -6.67 -9.47
N LYS A 277 -14.75 -7.54 -9.11
CA LYS A 277 -13.67 -7.29 -8.14
C LYS A 277 -12.93 -5.98 -8.43
N PHE A 278 -12.48 -5.80 -9.67
CA PHE A 278 -11.85 -4.56 -10.13
C PHE A 278 -12.87 -3.41 -10.21
N THR A 279 -14.02 -3.66 -10.84
CA THR A 279 -15.03 -2.62 -11.13
C THR A 279 -15.55 -1.94 -9.87
N LEU A 280 -15.72 -2.67 -8.76
CA LEU A 280 -16.12 -2.11 -7.47
C LEU A 280 -15.08 -1.11 -6.93
N GLN A 281 -13.79 -1.44 -7.01
CA GLN A 281 -12.73 -0.50 -6.61
C GLN A 281 -12.64 0.70 -7.57
N ALA A 282 -12.74 0.49 -8.88
CA ALA A 282 -12.65 1.55 -9.89
C ALA A 282 -13.85 2.52 -9.88
N THR A 283 -15.04 2.03 -9.52
CA THR A 283 -16.27 2.84 -9.39
C THR A 283 -16.49 3.42 -8.00
N TYR A 284 -15.70 3.04 -6.99
CA TYR A 284 -15.74 3.62 -5.65
C TYR A 284 -15.57 5.16 -5.68
N ARG A 285 -16.28 5.85 -4.78
CA ARG A 285 -16.22 7.32 -4.64
C ARG A 285 -15.92 7.68 -3.20
N SER A 286 -14.64 7.92 -2.94
CA SER A 286 -14.15 8.37 -1.64
C SER A 286 -14.88 9.64 -1.17
N PRO A 287 -15.52 9.63 0.02
CA PRO A 287 -16.16 10.83 0.58
C PRO A 287 -15.13 11.93 0.93
N GLY A 288 -13.85 11.57 1.08
CA GLY A 288 -12.72 12.47 1.33
C GLY A 288 -12.29 13.32 0.12
N GLY A 289 -13.24 13.76 -0.73
CA GLY A 289 -12.99 14.58 -1.91
C GLY A 289 -12.56 13.81 -3.16
N GLU A 290 -13.13 12.62 -3.39
CA GLU A 290 -12.81 11.73 -4.53
C GLU A 290 -11.31 11.43 -4.65
N ARG A 291 -10.65 11.18 -3.51
CA ARG A 291 -9.21 10.91 -3.42
C ARG A 291 -8.78 9.50 -3.88
N TRP A 292 -9.70 8.64 -4.32
CA TRP A 292 -9.39 7.32 -4.86
C TRP A 292 -9.33 7.35 -6.40
N LEU A 293 -8.27 6.84 -7.02
CA LEU A 293 -8.06 6.91 -8.48
C LEU A 293 -7.49 5.60 -9.04
N MET A 294 -8.41 4.75 -9.47
CA MET A 294 -8.16 3.47 -10.14
C MET A 294 -9.10 3.44 -11.37
N LYS A 295 -8.59 3.74 -12.57
CA LYS A 295 -9.46 4.10 -13.72
C LYS A 295 -9.86 2.90 -14.57
N ASP A 296 -8.90 2.02 -14.85
CA ASP A 296 -8.91 0.92 -15.82
C ASP A 296 -7.67 0.04 -15.53
N HIS A 297 -7.56 -1.15 -16.11
CA HIS A 297 -6.41 -2.04 -15.94
C HIS A 297 -5.11 -1.43 -16.48
N TYR A 298 -5.23 -0.47 -17.41
CA TYR A 298 -4.14 0.42 -17.82
C TYR A 298 -4.56 1.88 -17.79
N PHE A 299 -3.80 2.75 -17.11
CA PHE A 299 -3.93 4.20 -17.29
C PHE A 299 -2.69 5.00 -16.93
N VAL A 300 -2.49 6.11 -17.64
CA VAL A 300 -1.53 7.15 -17.25
C VAL A 300 -2.18 8.15 -16.29
N GLU A 301 -1.45 8.54 -15.26
CA GLU A 301 -1.70 9.73 -14.45
C GLU A 301 -0.50 10.68 -14.61
N ARG A 302 -0.71 11.80 -15.31
CA ARG A 302 0.33 12.81 -15.56
C ARG A 302 0.22 13.93 -14.55
N VAL A 303 1.33 14.22 -13.85
CA VAL A 303 1.42 15.29 -12.87
C VAL A 303 2.37 16.37 -13.39
N VAL A 304 1.90 17.61 -13.50
CA VAL A 304 2.69 18.79 -13.88
C VAL A 304 2.59 19.82 -12.75
N GLN A 305 3.71 20.17 -12.13
CA GLN A 305 3.75 21.13 -11.03
C GLN A 305 5.16 21.74 -10.90
N ASN A 306 5.23 23.04 -10.60
CA ASN A 306 6.48 23.80 -10.41
C ASN A 306 7.52 23.71 -11.54
N GLY A 307 7.07 23.43 -12.77
CA GLY A 307 7.96 23.27 -13.94
C GLY A 307 8.67 21.92 -14.01
N VAL A 308 8.13 20.90 -13.34
CA VAL A 308 8.51 19.48 -13.44
C VAL A 308 7.27 18.68 -13.88
N THR A 309 7.50 17.59 -14.62
CA THR A 309 6.46 16.70 -15.14
C THR A 309 6.80 15.23 -14.90
N VAL A 310 5.85 14.48 -14.36
CA VAL A 310 5.95 13.02 -14.17
C VAL A 310 4.78 12.33 -14.85
N ASP A 311 5.06 11.33 -15.69
CA ASP A 311 4.05 10.36 -16.13
C ASP A 311 4.14 9.12 -15.22
N ILE A 312 3.03 8.80 -14.54
CA ILE A 312 2.85 7.57 -13.77
C ILE A 312 2.04 6.61 -14.63
N LEU A 313 2.65 5.51 -15.07
CA LEU A 313 1.98 4.46 -15.84
C LEU A 313 1.51 3.36 -14.88
N ASN A 314 0.20 3.19 -14.76
CA ASN A 314 -0.42 2.26 -13.83
C ASN A 314 -0.82 1.00 -14.61
N LEU A 315 -0.27 -0.14 -14.21
CA LEU A 315 -0.36 -1.41 -14.93
C LEU A 315 -0.95 -2.51 -14.05
N ASP A 316 -2.03 -3.14 -14.51
CA ASP A 316 -2.40 -4.48 -14.07
C ASP A 316 -1.45 -5.50 -14.73
N LEU A 317 -0.72 -6.26 -13.91
CA LEU A 317 0.19 -7.33 -14.32
C LEU A 317 -0.07 -8.63 -13.53
N ASN A 318 -1.34 -8.87 -13.17
CA ASN A 318 -1.72 -10.09 -12.46
C ASN A 318 -1.51 -11.39 -13.27
N ASN A 319 -1.04 -11.31 -14.51
CA ASN A 319 -0.57 -12.46 -15.29
C ASN A 319 0.82 -12.99 -14.85
N ALA A 320 1.40 -12.46 -13.76
CA ALA A 320 2.66 -12.92 -13.20
C ALA A 320 2.70 -14.46 -13.01
N ALA A 321 3.82 -15.07 -13.41
CA ALA A 321 4.01 -16.51 -13.43
C ALA A 321 4.10 -17.14 -12.03
N VAL A 322 4.49 -16.34 -11.03
CA VAL A 322 4.54 -16.68 -9.62
C VAL A 322 3.49 -15.84 -8.89
N HIS A 323 2.62 -16.49 -8.11
CA HIS A 323 1.59 -15.89 -7.24
C HIS A 323 0.57 -14.92 -7.88
N GLY A 324 0.58 -14.75 -9.20
CA GLY A 324 -0.45 -14.05 -9.98
C GLY A 324 -1.61 -14.96 -10.41
N ALA A 325 -1.90 -14.98 -11.71
CA ALA A 325 -3.10 -15.56 -12.30
C ALA A 325 -3.29 -17.05 -11.95
N SER A 326 -2.21 -17.81 -11.78
CA SER A 326 -2.27 -19.20 -11.32
C SER A 326 -2.91 -19.35 -9.94
N GLN A 327 -2.61 -18.45 -9.01
CA GLN A 327 -3.20 -18.43 -7.66
C GLN A 327 -4.66 -17.95 -7.70
N ILE A 328 -4.92 -16.82 -8.37
CA ILE A 328 -6.27 -16.25 -8.54
C ILE A 328 -7.21 -17.29 -9.17
N CYS A 329 -6.81 -17.90 -10.28
CA CYS A 329 -7.67 -18.79 -11.06
C CYS A 329 -7.80 -20.20 -10.49
N CYS A 330 -6.81 -20.71 -9.74
CA CYS A 330 -6.98 -21.97 -9.02
C CYS A 330 -7.95 -21.84 -7.82
N GLN A 331 -8.07 -20.68 -7.18
CA GLN A 331 -8.93 -20.48 -5.99
C GLN A 331 -8.64 -21.51 -4.87
N CYS A 332 -7.36 -21.93 -4.75
CA CYS A 332 -7.00 -23.14 -4.00
C CYS A 332 -7.32 -23.05 -2.51
N TYR A 333 -7.15 -21.86 -1.92
CA TYR A 333 -7.46 -21.63 -0.52
C TYR A 333 -8.97 -21.68 -0.22
N GLY A 334 -9.85 -21.58 -1.23
CA GLY A 334 -11.25 -21.97 -1.13
C GLY A 334 -11.44 -23.49 -1.32
N TYR A 335 -10.93 -24.07 -2.41
CA TYR A 335 -11.16 -25.49 -2.73
C TYR A 335 -10.52 -26.50 -1.76
N ARG A 336 -9.45 -26.15 -1.04
CA ARG A 336 -8.76 -27.06 -0.09
C ARG A 336 -9.71 -27.68 0.93
N TRP A 337 -10.67 -26.92 1.46
CA TRP A 337 -11.56 -27.38 2.53
C TRP A 337 -12.56 -28.46 2.06
N LYS A 338 -12.73 -28.62 0.74
CA LYS A 338 -13.58 -29.64 0.10
C LYS A 338 -12.85 -30.96 -0.17
N PHE A 339 -11.52 -30.97 -0.21
CA PHE A 339 -10.73 -32.10 -0.71
C PHE A 339 -9.57 -32.55 0.19
N THR A 340 -9.08 -31.71 1.10
CA THR A 340 -7.99 -32.03 2.03
C THR A 340 -8.37 -31.69 3.47
N GLN A 341 -8.76 -32.71 4.24
CA GLN A 341 -8.82 -32.70 5.71
C GLN A 341 -9.04 -34.12 6.25
N ALA A 342 -7.96 -34.90 6.30
CA ALA A 342 -7.86 -35.93 7.33
C ALA A 342 -7.44 -35.22 8.64
N PRO A 343 -8.03 -35.53 9.81
CA PRO A 343 -7.59 -34.93 11.07
C PRO A 343 -6.10 -35.16 11.32
N GLY A 344 -5.33 -34.07 11.36
CA GLY A 344 -3.87 -34.11 11.51
C GLY A 344 -3.04 -34.02 10.22
N ASP A 345 -3.67 -33.89 9.04
CA ASP A 345 -2.95 -33.50 7.82
C ASP A 345 -2.46 -32.05 7.95
N THR A 346 -1.14 -31.86 7.90
CA THR A 346 -0.48 -30.55 7.97
C THR A 346 0.18 -30.15 6.65
N SER A 347 -0.09 -30.89 5.56
CA SER A 347 0.35 -30.49 4.23
C SER A 347 -0.48 -29.31 3.72
N ASP A 348 0.18 -28.34 3.09
CA ASP A 348 -0.51 -27.28 2.36
C ASP A 348 -0.58 -27.68 0.87
N PRO A 349 -1.75 -28.10 0.35
CA PRO A 349 -1.87 -28.51 -1.04
C PRO A 349 -1.58 -27.35 -2.00
N CYS A 350 -1.84 -26.11 -1.60
CA CYS A 350 -1.72 -24.94 -2.46
C CYS A 350 -0.28 -24.61 -2.86
N LYS A 351 0.73 -25.06 -2.08
CA LYS A 351 2.16 -24.90 -2.41
C LYS A 351 2.61 -25.59 -3.70
N ASN A 352 1.89 -26.62 -4.16
CA ASN A 352 2.22 -27.39 -5.38
C ASN A 352 1.01 -27.63 -6.29
N THR A 353 -0.08 -26.88 -6.10
CA THR A 353 -1.33 -27.05 -6.86
C THR A 353 -1.16 -26.59 -8.31
N ALA A 354 -1.71 -27.36 -9.25
CA ALA A 354 -1.65 -27.09 -10.68
C ALA A 354 -3.02 -27.22 -11.37
N ARG A 355 -3.11 -26.66 -12.59
CA ARG A 355 -4.26 -26.75 -13.49
C ARG A 355 -4.76 -28.20 -13.66
N GLY A 356 -5.96 -28.48 -13.14
CA GLY A 356 -6.61 -29.79 -13.23
C GLY A 356 -6.54 -30.64 -11.95
N ASP A 357 -5.79 -30.20 -10.94
CA ASP A 357 -5.96 -30.74 -9.59
C ASP A 357 -7.35 -30.38 -9.05
N LYS A 358 -7.95 -31.23 -8.21
CA LYS A 358 -9.27 -30.95 -7.61
C LYS A 358 -9.29 -29.65 -6.79
N VAL A 359 -8.14 -29.27 -6.22
CA VAL A 359 -7.94 -28.02 -5.48
C VAL A 359 -7.64 -26.81 -6.38
N CYS A 360 -7.63 -26.97 -7.71
CA CYS A 360 -7.52 -25.87 -8.67
C CYS A 360 -8.80 -25.78 -9.51
N ALA A 361 -9.62 -24.74 -9.33
CA ALA A 361 -10.91 -24.56 -10.01
C ALA A 361 -11.84 -25.80 -9.91
N GLY A 362 -11.79 -26.55 -8.80
CA GLY A 362 -12.53 -27.80 -8.62
C GLY A 362 -12.06 -28.97 -9.51
N GLY A 363 -10.99 -28.79 -10.28
CA GLY A 363 -10.57 -29.64 -11.39
C GLY A 363 -11.08 -29.17 -12.77
N ASP A 364 -11.89 -28.11 -12.86
CA ASP A 364 -12.35 -27.56 -14.14
C ASP A 364 -11.24 -26.76 -14.84
N THR A 365 -10.53 -27.47 -15.71
CA THR A 365 -9.47 -26.88 -16.54
C THR A 365 -9.96 -25.80 -17.52
N ASN A 366 -11.24 -25.80 -17.91
CA ASN A 366 -11.80 -24.79 -18.82
C ASN A 366 -12.17 -23.50 -18.08
N MET A 367 -12.70 -23.62 -16.85
CA MET A 367 -12.86 -22.46 -15.96
C MET A 367 -11.51 -21.83 -15.63
N TYR A 368 -10.50 -22.64 -15.30
CA TYR A 368 -9.13 -22.16 -15.09
C TYR A 368 -8.59 -21.43 -16.34
N ASP A 369 -8.61 -22.07 -17.51
CA ASP A 369 -8.06 -21.48 -18.74
C ASP A 369 -8.75 -20.16 -19.11
N LYS A 370 -10.08 -20.06 -18.95
CA LYS A 370 -10.83 -18.83 -19.21
C LYS A 370 -10.53 -17.71 -18.23
N CYS A 371 -10.24 -18.04 -16.97
CA CYS A 371 -9.76 -17.08 -15.99
C CYS A 371 -8.36 -16.55 -16.35
N ILE A 372 -7.44 -17.44 -16.75
CA ILE A 372 -6.09 -17.04 -17.22
C ILE A 372 -6.20 -16.14 -18.46
N GLU A 373 -6.99 -16.53 -19.47
CA GLU A 373 -7.22 -15.75 -20.70
C GLU A 373 -7.73 -14.33 -20.42
N LYS A 374 -8.60 -14.18 -19.40
CA LYS A 374 -9.10 -12.88 -18.95
C LYS A 374 -7.98 -12.02 -18.35
N ILE A 375 -7.16 -12.57 -17.44
CA ILE A 375 -6.08 -11.81 -16.77
C ILE A 375 -4.94 -11.48 -17.74
N GLU A 376 -4.60 -12.39 -18.66
CA GLU A 376 -3.66 -12.12 -19.76
C GLU A 376 -4.15 -10.98 -20.68
N SER A 377 -5.46 -10.84 -20.90
CA SER A 377 -6.01 -9.73 -21.69
C SER A 377 -5.77 -8.36 -21.04
N TRP A 378 -5.84 -8.28 -19.70
CA TRP A 378 -5.51 -7.08 -18.93
C TRP A 378 -4.01 -6.76 -18.95
N ALA A 379 -3.15 -7.77 -18.78
CA ALA A 379 -1.70 -7.58 -18.86
C ALA A 379 -1.24 -7.17 -20.28
N GLN A 380 -1.92 -7.66 -21.32
CA GLN A 380 -1.68 -7.23 -22.70
C GLN A 380 -2.20 -5.81 -22.96
N GLN A 381 -3.36 -5.41 -22.40
CA GLN A 381 -3.82 -4.02 -22.39
C GLN A 381 -2.79 -3.08 -21.71
N SER A 382 -2.25 -3.49 -20.56
CA SER A 382 -1.15 -2.80 -19.86
C SER A 382 0.09 -2.64 -20.74
N TYR A 383 0.49 -3.68 -21.45
CA TYR A 383 1.68 -3.64 -22.31
C TYR A 383 1.49 -2.75 -23.55
N ASP A 384 0.37 -2.87 -24.26
CA ASP A 384 0.11 -2.09 -25.47
C ASP A 384 -0.14 -0.61 -25.15
N GLY A 385 -0.83 -0.33 -24.03
CA GLY A 385 -0.98 1.01 -23.48
C GLY A 385 0.37 1.65 -23.13
N ALA A 386 1.19 0.95 -22.35
CA ALA A 386 2.52 1.43 -21.97
C ALA A 386 3.42 1.63 -23.19
N THR A 387 3.39 0.71 -24.17
CA THR A 387 4.16 0.82 -25.42
C THR A 387 3.77 2.08 -26.21
N LYS A 388 2.47 2.35 -26.35
CA LYS A 388 1.93 3.53 -27.03
C LYS A 388 2.32 4.82 -26.31
N ASP A 389 2.05 4.92 -25.01
CA ASP A 389 2.16 6.20 -24.31
C ASP A 389 3.61 6.56 -23.97
N LEU A 390 4.46 5.59 -23.63
CA LEU A 390 5.90 5.82 -23.43
C LEU A 390 6.58 6.38 -24.68
N ALA A 391 6.22 5.87 -25.86
CA ALA A 391 6.76 6.33 -27.14
C ALA A 391 6.35 7.77 -27.49
N SER A 392 5.25 8.27 -26.90
CA SER A 392 4.78 9.66 -27.03
C SER A 392 5.21 10.58 -25.87
N SER A 393 5.69 10.01 -24.77
CA SER A 393 5.91 10.76 -23.53
C SER A 393 7.14 11.67 -23.58
N ASN A 394 6.87 12.96 -23.36
CA ASN A 394 7.83 14.02 -23.14
C ASN A 394 7.91 14.47 -21.67
N ALA A 395 7.50 13.62 -20.71
CA ALA A 395 7.67 13.93 -19.29
C ALA A 395 9.15 13.98 -18.88
N ASP A 396 9.46 14.76 -17.85
CA ASP A 396 10.80 14.81 -17.27
C ASP A 396 11.16 13.47 -16.63
N PHE A 397 10.18 12.84 -15.96
CA PHE A 397 10.30 11.53 -15.35
C PHE A 397 9.16 10.60 -15.78
N LYS A 398 9.49 9.33 -16.00
CA LYS A 398 8.55 8.25 -16.34
C LYS A 398 8.72 7.15 -15.32
N ILE A 399 7.63 6.76 -14.66
CA ILE A 399 7.64 5.68 -13.66
C ILE A 399 6.51 4.68 -13.90
N ILE A 400 6.77 3.41 -13.60
CA ILE A 400 5.76 2.35 -13.56
C ILE A 400 5.23 2.21 -12.13
N ASN A 401 3.92 2.08 -12.01
CA ASN A 401 3.21 1.60 -10.83
C ASN A 401 2.50 0.29 -11.18
N THR A 402 2.76 -0.77 -10.43
CA THR A 402 2.13 -2.09 -10.62
C THR A 402 2.27 -2.92 -9.34
N HIS A 403 1.74 -4.13 -9.30
CA HIS A 403 1.91 -5.03 -8.15
C HIS A 403 3.18 -5.90 -8.23
N TYR A 404 3.63 -6.30 -9.42
CA TYR A 404 4.72 -7.27 -9.60
C TYR A 404 6.04 -6.71 -10.13
N SER A 405 7.17 -7.17 -9.58
CA SER A 405 8.51 -7.04 -10.19
C SER A 405 8.72 -8.05 -11.34
N PRO A 406 9.34 -7.66 -12.48
CA PRO A 406 9.65 -8.58 -13.58
C PRO A 406 10.62 -9.70 -13.22
N HIS A 407 11.69 -9.42 -12.46
CA HIS A 407 12.74 -10.42 -12.16
C HIS A 407 12.42 -11.36 -11.01
N PHE A 408 11.43 -11.03 -10.16
CA PHE A 408 11.00 -11.91 -9.07
C PHE A 408 9.78 -12.77 -9.45
N HIS A 409 8.88 -12.28 -10.32
CA HIS A 409 7.56 -12.91 -10.51
C HIS A 409 7.19 -13.31 -11.96
N MET A 410 7.94 -12.87 -12.97
CA MET A 410 7.65 -13.17 -14.39
C MET A 410 8.59 -14.24 -14.95
N ASP A 411 8.13 -14.97 -15.97
CA ASP A 411 9.01 -15.87 -16.71
C ASP A 411 10.04 -15.09 -17.57
N PRO A 412 11.16 -15.70 -18.01
CA PRO A 412 12.21 -14.99 -18.74
C PRO A 412 11.77 -14.28 -20.02
N THR A 413 10.69 -14.73 -20.66
CA THR A 413 10.12 -14.10 -21.87
C THR A 413 9.40 -12.80 -21.50
N GLN A 414 8.55 -12.86 -20.47
CA GLN A 414 7.81 -11.72 -19.95
C GLN A 414 8.74 -10.68 -19.31
N MET A 415 9.71 -11.13 -18.50
CA MET A 415 10.76 -10.26 -17.94
C MET A 415 11.50 -9.51 -19.05
N LYS A 416 11.93 -10.20 -20.10
CA LYS A 416 12.61 -9.57 -21.24
C LYS A 416 11.70 -8.59 -22.00
N LYS A 417 10.43 -8.94 -22.24
CA LYS A 417 9.42 -8.09 -22.90
C LYS A 417 9.30 -6.73 -22.20
N TRP A 418 9.28 -6.72 -20.86
CA TRP A 418 9.28 -5.47 -20.10
C TRP A 418 10.64 -4.76 -20.09
N TYR A 419 11.76 -5.49 -19.88
CA TYR A 419 13.10 -4.89 -19.90
C TYR A 419 13.43 -4.16 -21.21
N ASP A 420 13.10 -4.77 -22.36
CA ASP A 420 13.28 -4.15 -23.67
C ASP A 420 12.50 -2.82 -23.78
N LEU A 421 11.24 -2.80 -23.31
CA LEU A 421 10.38 -1.61 -23.33
C LEU A 421 10.88 -0.49 -22.41
N LEU A 422 11.26 -0.81 -21.17
CA LEU A 422 11.78 0.15 -20.19
C LEU A 422 13.08 0.80 -20.68
N LYS A 423 13.97 -0.02 -21.24
CA LYS A 423 15.27 0.37 -21.81
C LYS A 423 15.11 1.26 -23.04
N ALA A 424 14.25 0.88 -23.98
CA ALA A 424 13.99 1.65 -25.19
C ALA A 424 13.44 3.05 -24.90
N ASN A 425 12.59 3.18 -23.86
CA ASN A 425 11.88 4.42 -23.56
C ASN A 425 12.50 5.27 -22.43
N LYS A 426 13.63 4.85 -21.85
CA LYS A 426 14.26 5.48 -20.67
C LYS A 426 13.26 5.72 -19.53
N VAL A 427 12.72 4.64 -18.97
CA VAL A 427 11.89 4.68 -17.76
C VAL A 427 12.78 4.77 -16.52
N HIS A 428 12.51 5.72 -15.63
CA HIS A 428 13.39 6.03 -14.50
C HIS A 428 13.27 5.02 -13.36
N ALA A 429 12.03 4.65 -13.00
CA ALA A 429 11.78 3.67 -11.94
C ALA A 429 10.55 2.79 -12.20
N TRP A 430 10.58 1.59 -11.63
CA TRP A 430 9.48 0.66 -11.48
C TRP A 430 9.20 0.47 -10.00
N PHE A 431 7.96 0.70 -9.56
CA PHE A 431 7.54 0.47 -8.18
C PHE A 431 6.55 -0.70 -8.13
N ASN A 432 6.77 -1.62 -7.19
CA ASN A 432 5.93 -2.80 -6.99
C ASN A 432 5.76 -3.18 -5.52
N GLY A 433 4.71 -3.96 -5.26
CA GLY A 433 4.40 -4.56 -3.96
C GLY A 433 4.71 -6.06 -3.98
N HIS A 434 3.73 -6.85 -3.52
CA HIS A 434 3.60 -8.31 -3.62
C HIS A 434 4.53 -9.14 -2.72
N THR A 435 5.86 -8.96 -2.85
CA THR A 435 6.75 -9.51 -1.82
C THR A 435 6.73 -8.54 -0.64
N HIS A 436 6.41 -9.05 0.56
CA HIS A 436 6.03 -8.20 1.69
C HIS A 436 7.17 -7.43 2.38
N GLY A 437 8.02 -6.72 1.64
CA GLY A 437 9.19 -6.01 2.17
C GLY A 437 9.73 -4.95 1.22
N PHE A 438 10.99 -4.55 1.44
CA PHE A 438 11.63 -3.49 0.66
C PHE A 438 12.99 -3.92 0.10
N ASN A 439 13.21 -3.61 -1.18
CA ASN A 439 14.53 -3.63 -1.81
C ASN A 439 14.66 -2.48 -2.82
N HIS A 440 15.86 -2.34 -3.36
CA HIS A 440 16.16 -1.47 -4.48
C HIS A 440 17.16 -2.19 -5.38
N ASP A 441 16.77 -2.45 -6.62
CA ASP A 441 17.61 -3.04 -7.67
C ASP A 441 17.86 -2.04 -8.81
N ILE A 442 19.02 -2.12 -9.45
CA ILE A 442 19.42 -1.23 -10.54
C ILE A 442 19.80 -2.03 -11.78
N ALA A 443 19.24 -1.65 -12.93
CA ALA A 443 19.55 -2.25 -14.22
C ALA A 443 20.85 -1.71 -14.85
N ASN A 444 21.45 -2.50 -15.74
CA ASN A 444 22.59 -2.08 -16.56
C ASN A 444 22.27 -0.97 -17.59
N TRP A 445 20.98 -0.62 -17.73
CA TRP A 445 20.50 0.51 -18.52
C TRP A 445 19.93 1.66 -17.66
N ASN A 446 20.24 1.67 -16.36
CA ASN A 446 19.90 2.72 -15.39
C ASN A 446 18.40 2.89 -15.03
N THR A 447 17.49 1.97 -15.40
CA THR A 447 16.18 1.89 -14.73
C THR A 447 16.35 1.30 -13.33
N HIS A 448 15.67 1.90 -12.36
CA HIS A 448 15.63 1.45 -10.97
C HIS A 448 14.35 0.64 -10.70
N PHE A 449 14.43 -0.35 -9.82
CA PHE A 449 13.29 -1.15 -9.37
C PHE A 449 13.20 -1.05 -7.85
N PHE A 450 12.02 -0.73 -7.33
CA PHE A 450 11.76 -0.50 -5.92
C PHE A 450 10.60 -1.37 -5.47
N GLN A 451 10.91 -2.41 -4.71
CA GLN A 451 9.92 -3.19 -4.00
C GLN A 451 9.53 -2.47 -2.71
N ASN A 452 8.24 -2.39 -2.44
CA ASN A 452 7.67 -1.46 -1.47
C ASN A 452 6.38 -2.04 -0.82
N GLY A 453 6.41 -3.35 -0.55
CA GLY A 453 5.23 -4.14 -0.21
C GLY A 453 5.00 -4.41 1.29
N ALA A 454 5.37 -3.48 2.16
CA ALA A 454 5.16 -3.64 3.60
C ALA A 454 4.44 -2.43 4.22
N GLY A 455 3.34 -2.03 3.57
CA GLY A 455 2.43 -0.98 4.04
C GLY A 455 1.62 -1.34 5.30
N GLY A 456 1.72 -2.58 5.77
CA GLY A 456 1.08 -3.06 7.00
C GLY A 456 -0.28 -3.75 6.80
N GLY A 457 -0.68 -4.00 5.56
CA GLY A 457 -1.89 -4.77 5.24
C GLY A 457 -1.77 -6.24 5.61
N ILE A 458 -0.55 -6.74 5.62
CA ILE A 458 -0.12 -8.11 5.83
C ILE A 458 1.21 -8.11 6.59
N TYR A 459 1.60 -9.23 7.21
CA TYR A 459 2.89 -9.35 7.91
C TYR A 459 4.06 -9.04 6.97
N SER A 460 5.03 -8.23 7.41
CA SER A 460 6.21 -7.96 6.56
C SER A 460 7.33 -8.97 6.73
N GLU A 461 8.12 -9.12 5.68
CA GLU A 461 9.12 -10.15 5.45
C GLU A 461 10.45 -9.55 4.96
N THR A 462 11.46 -10.39 4.74
CA THR A 462 12.77 -9.97 4.21
C THR A 462 12.82 -10.27 2.72
N SER A 463 12.94 -9.25 1.88
CA SER A 463 13.00 -9.40 0.43
C SER A 463 14.25 -10.15 -0.04
N ALA A 464 14.12 -10.90 -1.14
CA ALA A 464 15.25 -11.53 -1.81
C ALA A 464 16.08 -10.51 -2.62
N GLY A 465 17.34 -10.87 -2.91
CA GLY A 465 18.17 -10.20 -3.92
C GLY A 465 18.05 -10.89 -5.28
N VAL A 466 18.36 -10.16 -6.36
CA VAL A 466 18.23 -10.66 -7.74
C VAL A 466 19.23 -11.80 -8.02
N THR A 467 18.70 -12.95 -8.41
CA THR A 467 19.47 -14.14 -8.85
C THR A 467 19.04 -14.66 -10.22
N THR A 468 17.96 -14.13 -10.79
CA THR A 468 17.31 -14.58 -12.03
C THR A 468 17.87 -13.95 -13.31
N THR A 469 18.70 -12.92 -13.20
CA THR A 469 19.32 -12.22 -14.33
C THR A 469 20.67 -11.61 -13.95
N ASP A 470 21.54 -11.40 -14.94
CA ASP A 470 22.79 -10.62 -14.83
C ASP A 470 22.59 -9.13 -15.16
N GLN A 471 21.43 -8.77 -15.72
CA GLN A 471 21.15 -7.43 -16.24
C GLN A 471 20.68 -6.43 -15.18
N VAL A 472 20.18 -6.92 -14.05
CA VAL A 472 19.71 -6.16 -12.90
C VAL A 472 20.43 -6.66 -11.65
N LYS A 473 20.82 -5.74 -10.77
CA LYS A 473 21.57 -6.06 -9.54
C LYS A 473 20.96 -5.35 -8.34
N THR A 474 20.83 -6.07 -7.23
CA THR A 474 20.37 -5.49 -5.96
C THR A 474 21.40 -4.52 -5.39
N GLN A 475 20.97 -3.29 -5.16
CA GLN A 475 21.73 -2.22 -4.52
C GLN A 475 21.46 -2.17 -3.01
N TRP A 476 20.23 -2.50 -2.58
CA TRP A 476 19.83 -2.53 -1.16
C TRP A 476 18.66 -3.49 -0.92
N ILE A 477 18.61 -4.04 0.30
CA ILE A 477 17.49 -4.81 0.88
C ILE A 477 17.28 -4.27 2.30
N ALA A 478 16.04 -4.10 2.74
CA ALA A 478 15.75 -3.73 4.12
C ALA A 478 16.32 -4.73 5.12
N SER A 479 17.07 -4.22 6.11
CA SER A 479 17.61 -5.05 7.19
C SER A 479 16.49 -5.49 8.14
N GLY A 480 16.20 -6.79 8.16
CA GLY A 480 15.17 -7.38 9.01
C GLY A 480 13.80 -7.45 8.33
N GLN A 481 12.74 -7.11 9.07
CA GLN A 481 11.34 -7.15 8.61
C GLN A 481 10.57 -5.90 9.11
N PRO A 482 10.93 -4.68 8.64
CA PRO A 482 10.24 -3.44 9.01
C PRO A 482 8.89 -3.29 8.26
N TYR A 483 8.03 -2.38 8.72
CA TYR A 483 6.90 -1.84 7.96
C TYR A 483 7.23 -0.42 7.46
N GLY A 484 6.54 0.09 6.44
CA GLY A 484 6.87 1.40 5.91
C GLY A 484 6.34 1.66 4.50
N PHE A 485 6.95 2.65 3.87
CA PHE A 485 6.59 3.17 2.55
C PHE A 485 7.79 3.96 1.98
N MET A 486 7.63 4.55 0.80
CA MET A 486 8.65 5.42 0.20
C MET A 486 8.16 6.86 0.03
N GLU A 487 9.03 7.81 0.35
CA GLU A 487 8.92 9.20 -0.10
C GLU A 487 9.57 9.35 -1.46
N ILE A 488 8.89 10.00 -2.40
CA ILE A 488 9.44 10.31 -3.73
C ILE A 488 9.44 11.83 -3.91
N SER A 489 10.52 12.40 -4.44
CA SER A 489 10.66 13.85 -4.68
C SER A 489 11.33 14.11 -6.01
N PHE A 490 10.78 15.01 -6.83
CA PHE A 490 11.25 15.31 -8.18
C PHE A 490 11.66 16.78 -8.26
N SER A 491 12.95 17.03 -8.48
CA SER A 491 13.49 18.34 -8.82
C SER A 491 13.49 18.54 -10.35
N LYS A 492 14.18 19.57 -10.85
CA LYS A 492 14.33 19.78 -12.31
C LYS A 492 15.27 18.78 -12.98
N ASN A 493 16.17 18.15 -12.21
CA ASN A 493 17.24 17.29 -12.72
C ASN A 493 17.26 15.89 -12.08
N TRP A 494 16.58 15.67 -10.96
CA TRP A 494 16.68 14.44 -10.16
C TRP A 494 15.32 13.95 -9.64
N MET A 495 15.15 12.63 -9.63
CA MET A 495 14.14 11.93 -8.82
C MET A 495 14.84 11.32 -7.62
N LYS A 496 14.47 11.74 -6.41
CA LYS A 496 14.90 11.17 -5.14
C LYS A 496 13.86 10.15 -4.66
N VAL A 497 14.29 8.96 -4.27
CA VAL A 497 13.48 7.96 -3.57
C VAL A 497 14.10 7.72 -2.20
N GLN A 498 13.30 7.69 -1.13
CA GLN A 498 13.77 7.43 0.23
C GLN A 498 12.79 6.53 1.00
N PHE A 499 13.32 5.43 1.55
CA PHE A 499 12.57 4.53 2.43
C PHE A 499 12.26 5.20 3.78
N VAL A 500 11.03 5.03 4.28
CA VAL A 500 10.57 5.58 5.55
C VAL A 500 9.85 4.52 6.39
N SER A 501 10.19 4.47 7.67
CA SER A 501 9.68 3.55 8.68
C SER A 501 9.71 4.23 10.07
N PHE A 502 9.61 3.47 11.15
CA PHE A 502 9.62 3.95 12.53
C PHE A 502 11.01 4.46 12.94
N ASP A 503 11.08 5.59 13.66
CA ASP A 503 12.30 5.97 14.37
C ASP A 503 12.45 5.25 15.72
N LYS A 504 13.58 5.50 16.41
CA LYS A 504 13.94 4.88 17.69
C LYS A 504 13.15 5.39 18.90
N SER A 505 12.17 6.27 18.72
CA SER A 505 11.32 6.78 19.80
C SER A 505 9.94 6.10 19.88
N TRP A 506 9.61 5.25 18.90
CA TRP A 506 8.47 4.34 18.99
C TRP A 506 8.69 3.28 20.07
N SER A 507 7.68 3.05 20.91
CA SER A 507 7.65 1.94 21.87
C SER A 507 6.29 1.27 21.85
N PHE A 508 6.21 0.17 21.09
CA PHE A 508 5.01 -0.63 20.88
C PHE A 508 4.73 -1.55 22.07
N LYS A 509 3.46 -1.74 22.43
CA LYS A 509 3.06 -2.53 23.61
C LYS A 509 1.72 -3.23 23.38
N ASP A 510 1.65 -4.50 23.79
CA ASP A 510 0.46 -5.33 23.85
C ASP A 510 -0.43 -5.29 22.57
N PHE A 511 -1.75 -5.50 22.71
CA PHE A 511 -2.71 -5.48 21.60
C PHE A 511 -3.47 -4.16 21.49
N ASN A 512 -3.33 -3.25 22.45
CA ASN A 512 -4.02 -1.97 22.46
C ASN A 512 -3.16 -0.89 21.81
N SER A 513 -3.59 -0.36 20.65
CA SER A 513 -2.85 0.69 19.94
C SER A 513 -2.67 1.99 20.74
N ALA A 514 -3.47 2.20 21.81
CA ALA A 514 -3.28 3.30 22.76
C ALA A 514 -2.16 3.07 23.80
N SER A 515 -1.70 1.82 24.00
CA SER A 515 -0.53 1.50 24.83
C SER A 515 0.81 1.87 24.15
N THR A 516 0.81 1.93 22.82
CA THR A 516 1.97 2.27 22.00
C THR A 516 2.36 3.75 22.14
N THR A 517 3.60 3.99 22.55
CA THR A 517 4.19 5.33 22.53
C THR A 517 4.60 5.65 21.09
N LYS A 518 3.91 6.64 20.50
CA LYS A 518 4.13 7.11 19.13
C LYS A 518 5.45 7.88 19.05
N GLY A 519 6.33 7.46 18.13
CA GLY A 519 7.56 8.16 17.78
C GLY A 519 7.42 8.99 16.50
N GLY A 520 8.55 9.25 15.83
CA GLY A 520 8.63 10.00 14.58
C GLY A 520 9.08 9.16 13.37
N LEU A 521 9.63 9.85 12.37
CA LEU A 521 10.01 9.31 11.06
C LEU A 521 11.44 8.78 11.02
N GLY A 522 11.61 7.46 10.93
CA GLY A 522 12.88 6.82 10.62
C GLY A 522 13.11 6.78 9.11
N ARG A 523 13.97 7.66 8.59
CA ARG A 523 14.35 7.64 7.16
C ARG A 523 15.58 6.75 6.94
N GLY A 524 15.49 5.84 5.98
CA GLY A 524 16.49 4.81 5.68
C GLY A 524 17.20 5.01 4.34
N HIS A 525 17.33 3.92 3.57
CA HIS A 525 17.97 3.92 2.25
C HIS A 525 17.40 5.01 1.34
N CYS A 526 18.29 5.66 0.60
CA CYS A 526 17.96 6.86 -0.17
C CYS A 526 18.82 6.99 -1.41
N TRP A 527 18.20 7.21 -2.57
CA TRP A 527 18.88 7.31 -3.87
C TRP A 527 18.36 8.46 -4.72
N PHE A 528 19.26 9.08 -5.50
CA PHE A 528 18.96 10.10 -6.50
C PHE A 528 19.19 9.57 -7.91
N ILE A 529 18.18 9.66 -8.75
CA ILE A 529 18.11 9.11 -10.11
C ILE A 529 18.06 10.28 -11.11
N PRO A 530 19.00 10.37 -12.08
CA PRO A 530 19.12 11.55 -12.93
C PRO A 530 18.04 11.54 -14.03
N LYS A 531 17.48 12.72 -14.30
CA LYS A 531 16.50 12.95 -15.37
C LYS A 531 16.96 12.46 -16.75
N SER A 532 18.26 12.59 -17.04
CA SER A 532 18.90 12.16 -18.30
C SER A 532 19.01 10.63 -18.45
N LEU A 533 18.96 9.89 -17.33
CA LEU A 533 19.18 8.46 -17.20
C LEU A 533 20.53 7.97 -17.78
N ASP A 534 21.53 8.85 -17.79
CA ASP A 534 22.89 8.60 -18.32
C ASP A 534 23.79 7.78 -17.41
N SER A 535 23.42 7.67 -16.13
CA SER A 535 24.17 7.03 -15.06
C SER A 535 23.21 6.36 -14.07
N GLN A 536 23.72 5.43 -13.26
CA GLN A 536 22.95 4.72 -12.21
C GLN A 536 22.53 5.62 -11.04
N GLY A 537 22.66 6.94 -11.16
CA GLY A 537 22.42 7.87 -10.06
C GLY A 537 23.46 7.77 -8.94
N VAL A 538 23.10 8.31 -7.77
CA VAL A 538 23.97 8.36 -6.59
C VAL A 538 23.18 8.16 -5.30
N GLU A 539 23.82 7.55 -4.30
CA GLU A 539 23.27 7.45 -2.95
C GLU A 539 23.18 8.82 -2.27
N CYS A 540 22.13 9.05 -1.47
CA CYS A 540 22.04 10.26 -0.65
C CYS A 540 23.09 10.25 0.47
N LYS A 541 23.64 11.43 0.79
CA LYS A 541 24.52 11.67 1.96
C LYS A 541 23.80 11.42 3.29
N SER A 542 22.47 11.31 3.25
CA SER A 542 21.56 10.98 4.37
C SER A 542 21.01 9.54 4.33
N SER A 543 21.50 8.68 3.44
CA SER A 543 21.06 7.27 3.34
C SER A 543 21.48 6.45 4.55
N VAL A 544 20.58 5.58 5.05
CA VAL A 544 20.87 4.62 6.12
C VAL A 544 20.42 3.23 5.69
N ASN A 545 21.38 2.41 5.25
CA ASN A 545 21.12 1.08 4.68
C ASN A 545 20.95 -0.05 5.72
N GLY A 546 21.33 0.22 6.97
CA GLY A 546 21.19 -0.73 8.08
C GLY A 546 19.77 -0.79 8.65
N VAL A 547 19.65 -1.25 9.90
CA VAL A 547 18.35 -1.38 10.58
C VAL A 547 17.71 -0.01 10.82
N VAL A 548 16.56 0.21 10.18
CA VAL A 548 15.64 1.33 10.39
C VAL A 548 14.25 0.74 10.57
N GLY A 549 13.54 1.16 11.63
CA GLY A 549 12.15 0.76 11.87
C GLY A 549 11.89 -0.71 12.14
N MET A 550 12.90 -1.50 12.55
CA MET A 550 12.61 -2.69 13.34
C MET A 550 12.17 -2.28 14.76
N PRO A 551 11.06 -2.84 15.26
CA PRO A 551 10.77 -2.89 16.69
C PRO A 551 11.86 -3.67 17.44
N GLN A 552 12.04 -3.37 18.73
CA GLN A 552 12.89 -4.13 19.65
C GLN A 552 12.05 -5.14 20.44
#